data_AF-A0A2C6L194-F1
#
_entry.id   AF-A0A2C6L194-F1
#
_cell.length_a   1.000
_cell.length_b   1.000
_cell.length_c   1.000
_cell.angle_alpha   90.00
_cell.angle_beta   90.00
_cell.angle_gamma   90.00
#
_symmetry.space_group_name_H-M   'P 1'
#
loop_
_entity.id
_entity.type
_entity.pdbx_description
1 polymer ?
#
loop_
_entity_poly.entity_id
_entity_poly.type
_entity_poly.pdbx_seq_one_letter_code
_entity_poly.pdbx_strand_id
1 'polypeptide(L)'
;MILHYRQITIECPILLMDDGSYRIIWPSFKLPNRPYPVFVYLYAAARYLSSGESMRVTAQKVINFFGLETFSHTTISRFLQKLYQTLPYLIRYGAQIIKNFGVTTSQVIGRKHRDKSQYKKAQQLNGLIAPVLRSPPEFGNWLAYQYWKDTNNFIV
;
A
#
# COMPACT_ATOMS: atom_id res chain seq x y z
N MET A 1 -16.89 -7.64 -32.12
CA MET A 1 -16.35 -6.91 -30.96
C MET A 1 -15.40 -5.85 -31.48
N ILE A 2 -15.76 -4.57 -31.43
CA ILE A 2 -14.93 -3.47 -31.94
C ILE A 2 -14.11 -2.94 -30.76
N LEU A 3 -12.79 -3.12 -30.82
CA LEU A 3 -11.85 -2.60 -29.82
C LEU A 3 -11.52 -1.14 -30.16
N HIS A 4 -12.14 -0.20 -29.45
CA HIS A 4 -11.77 1.21 -29.56
C HIS A 4 -10.50 1.47 -28.75
N TYR A 5 -9.34 1.41 -29.42
CA TYR A 5 -8.08 1.86 -28.84
C TYR A 5 -8.07 3.40 -28.78
N ARG A 6 -8.56 3.98 -27.69
CA ARG A 6 -8.29 5.40 -27.39
C ARG A 6 -6.80 5.54 -27.08
N GLN A 7 -6.04 6.10 -28.00
CA GLN A 7 -4.66 6.51 -27.76
C GLN A 7 -4.69 7.73 -26.82
N ILE A 8 -4.17 7.56 -25.61
CA ILE A 8 -4.04 8.65 -24.63
C ILE A 8 -2.54 8.95 -24.48
N THR A 9 -2.11 10.06 -25.08
CA THR A 9 -0.79 10.65 -24.87
C THR A 9 -0.78 11.39 -23.55
N ILE A 10 0.19 11.12 -22.69
CA ILE A 10 0.36 11.81 -21.41
C ILE A 10 1.74 12.43 -21.39
N GLU A 11 1.79 13.73 -21.15
CA GLU A 11 3.02 14.45 -20.86
C GLU A 11 3.40 14.18 -19.41
N CYS A 12 4.53 13.51 -19.21
CA CYS A 12 5.06 13.19 -17.89
C CYS A 12 6.23 14.13 -17.61
N PRO A 13 6.20 14.92 -16.52
CA PRO A 13 7.30 15.82 -16.21
C PRO A 13 8.58 15.04 -15.95
N ILE A 14 9.69 15.52 -16.52
CA ILE A 14 11.03 15.03 -16.25
C ILE A 14 11.71 16.04 -15.32
N LEU A 15 12.09 15.57 -14.14
CA LEU A 15 12.80 16.35 -13.14
C LEU A 15 14.30 16.09 -13.29
N LEU A 16 15.08 17.16 -13.44
CA LEU A 16 16.53 17.11 -13.23
C LEU A 16 16.78 17.30 -11.72
N MET A 17 17.44 16.33 -11.12
CA MET A 17 17.75 16.31 -9.69
C MET A 17 19.11 16.99 -9.42
N ASP A 18 19.35 17.38 -8.18
CA ASP A 18 20.61 18.03 -7.75
C ASP A 18 21.86 17.14 -7.97
N ASP A 19 21.69 15.82 -8.05
CA ASP A 19 22.74 14.84 -8.34
C ASP A 19 23.00 14.64 -9.85
N GLY A 20 22.34 15.43 -10.71
CA GLY A 20 22.43 15.34 -12.17
C GLY A 20 21.62 14.20 -12.78
N SER A 21 20.89 13.41 -11.98
CA SER A 21 20.01 12.36 -12.49
C SER A 21 18.67 12.90 -12.99
N TYR A 22 18.06 12.21 -13.95
CA TYR A 22 16.71 12.51 -14.43
C TYR A 22 15.69 11.57 -13.78
N ARG A 23 14.56 12.12 -13.31
CA ARG A 23 13.43 11.35 -12.78
C ARG A 23 12.15 11.71 -13.49
N ILE A 24 11.39 10.70 -13.95
CA ILE A 24 10.10 10.90 -14.61
C ILE A 24 8.99 10.76 -13.58
N ILE A 25 8.07 11.73 -13.52
CA ILE A 25 6.82 11.60 -12.77
C ILE A 25 5.87 10.75 -13.60
N TRP A 26 5.70 9.48 -13.23
CA TRP A 26 4.81 8.56 -13.92
C TRP A 26 3.43 8.48 -13.24
N PRO A 27 2.32 8.70 -13.95
CA PRO A 27 0.98 8.57 -13.37
C PRO A 27 0.70 7.13 -12.92
N SER A 28 0.22 6.96 -11.69
CA SER A 28 -0.03 5.64 -11.11
C SER A 28 -1.06 4.81 -11.88
N PHE A 29 -2.05 5.44 -12.53
CA PHE A 29 -3.08 4.76 -13.33
C PHE A 29 -2.55 4.15 -14.63
N LYS A 30 -1.34 4.54 -15.08
CA LYS A 30 -0.65 3.88 -16.20
C LYS A 30 0.03 2.58 -15.77
N LEU A 31 0.13 2.30 -14.47
CA LEU A 31 0.57 1.00 -13.99
C LEU A 31 -0.56 -0.02 -14.18
N PRO A 32 -0.31 -1.17 -14.83
CA PRO A 32 -1.36 -2.11 -15.17
C PRO A 32 -2.14 -2.57 -13.94
N ASN A 33 -3.47 -2.62 -14.08
CA ASN A 33 -4.40 -3.20 -13.10
C ASN A 33 -4.49 -2.50 -11.73
N ARG A 34 -4.17 -1.20 -11.63
CA ARG A 34 -4.29 -0.43 -10.38
C ARG A 34 -5.20 0.79 -10.51
N PRO A 35 -6.49 0.70 -10.13
CA PRO A 35 -7.38 1.85 -10.12
C PRO A 35 -7.02 2.89 -9.05
N TYR A 36 -6.26 2.52 -8.01
CA TYR A 36 -5.92 3.43 -6.91
C TYR A 36 -4.39 3.55 -6.72
N PRO A 37 -3.90 4.63 -6.10
CA PRO A 37 -2.51 4.71 -5.65
C PRO A 37 -2.16 3.65 -4.59
N VAL A 38 -0.89 3.26 -4.51
CA VAL A 38 -0.41 2.21 -3.57
C VAL A 38 -0.76 2.51 -2.11
N PHE A 39 -0.68 3.77 -1.69
CA PHE A 39 -0.96 4.18 -0.32
C PHE A 39 -2.42 3.91 0.10
N VAL A 40 -3.37 3.94 -0.83
CA VAL A 40 -4.79 3.63 -0.53
C VAL A 40 -4.93 2.17 -0.12
N TYR A 41 -4.26 1.26 -0.84
CA TYR A 41 -4.29 -0.16 -0.51
C TYR A 41 -3.57 -0.47 0.80
N LEU A 42 -2.41 0.15 1.03
CA LEU A 42 -1.66 0.03 2.28
C LEU A 42 -2.49 0.53 3.46
N TYR A 43 -3.16 1.67 3.31
CA TYR A 43 -4.08 2.22 4.31
C TYR A 43 -5.24 1.28 4.60
N ALA A 44 -5.87 0.73 3.58
CA ALA A 44 -6.96 -0.23 3.74
C ALA A 44 -6.49 -1.48 4.51
N ALA A 45 -5.30 -2.02 4.19
CA ALA A 45 -4.72 -3.16 4.88
C ALA A 45 -4.39 -2.85 6.34
N ALA A 46 -3.69 -1.74 6.61
CA ALA A 46 -3.35 -1.31 7.97
C ALA A 46 -4.61 -1.10 8.82
N ARG A 47 -5.62 -0.43 8.27
CA ARG A 47 -6.89 -0.17 8.95
C ARG A 47 -7.64 -1.47 9.25
N TYR A 48 -7.69 -2.39 8.30
CA TYR A 48 -8.31 -3.70 8.50
C TYR A 48 -7.62 -4.52 9.61
N LEU A 49 -6.29 -4.48 9.66
CA LEU A 49 -5.51 -5.19 10.68
C LEU A 49 -5.64 -4.56 12.07
N SER A 50 -5.82 -3.24 12.14
CA SER A 50 -5.84 -2.48 13.40
C SER A 50 -7.24 -2.32 14.03
N SER A 51 -8.31 -2.34 13.23
CA SER A 51 -9.67 -1.97 13.70
C SER A 51 -10.56 -3.13 14.16
N GLY A 52 -10.19 -4.38 13.85
CA GLY A 52 -11.05 -5.55 14.15
C GLY A 52 -12.31 -5.65 13.28
N GLU A 53 -12.56 -4.66 12.42
CA GLU A 53 -13.74 -4.57 11.56
C GLU A 53 -13.74 -5.60 10.43
N SER A 54 -14.91 -5.86 9.84
CA SER A 54 -14.99 -6.66 8.62
C SER A 54 -14.36 -5.89 7.44
N MET A 55 -13.84 -6.61 6.43
CA MET A 55 -13.27 -5.96 5.23
C MET A 55 -14.30 -5.08 4.50
N ARG A 56 -15.59 -5.40 4.58
CA ARG A 56 -16.67 -4.59 3.98
C ARG A 56 -16.80 -3.24 4.67
N VAL A 57 -16.81 -3.23 6.01
CA VAL A 57 -16.86 -1.99 6.80
C VAL A 57 -15.59 -1.17 6.57
N THR A 58 -14.42 -1.81 6.57
CA THR A 58 -13.17 -1.13 6.26
C THR A 58 -13.18 -0.52 4.85
N ALA A 59 -13.67 -1.23 3.85
CA ALA A 59 -13.77 -0.72 2.49
C ALA A 59 -14.63 0.55 2.42
N GLN A 60 -15.80 0.55 3.08
CA GLN A 60 -16.64 1.75 3.15
C GLN A 60 -15.94 2.93 3.83
N LYS A 61 -15.17 2.68 4.88
CA LYS A 61 -14.39 3.74 5.54
C LYS A 61 -13.27 4.28 4.65
N VAL A 62 -12.66 3.43 3.82
CA VAL A 62 -11.63 3.83 2.85
C VAL A 62 -12.25 4.71 1.75
N ILE A 63 -13.44 4.35 1.24
CA ILE A 63 -14.22 5.17 0.31
C ILE A 63 -14.43 6.56 0.91
N ASN A 64 -14.98 6.63 2.12
CA ASN A 64 -15.29 7.89 2.78
C ASN A 64 -14.03 8.72 3.10
N PHE A 65 -12.92 8.07 3.49
CA PHE A 65 -11.69 8.74 3.88
C PHE A 65 -10.95 9.36 2.68
N PHE A 66 -10.92 8.67 1.55
CA PHE A 66 -10.22 9.13 0.34
C PHE A 66 -11.15 9.77 -0.71
N GLY A 67 -12.46 9.83 -0.46
CA GLY A 67 -13.43 10.36 -1.42
C GLY A 67 -13.53 9.54 -2.71
N LEU A 68 -13.43 8.21 -2.62
CA LEU A 68 -13.47 7.32 -3.79
C LEU A 68 -14.93 7.06 -4.21
N GLU A 69 -15.18 6.86 -5.50
CA GLU A 69 -16.51 6.42 -5.96
C GLU A 69 -16.79 4.96 -5.57
N THR A 70 -15.77 4.11 -5.67
CA THR A 70 -15.86 2.68 -5.33
C THR A 70 -14.61 2.20 -4.64
N PHE A 71 -14.73 1.18 -3.78
CA PHE A 71 -13.62 0.41 -3.24
C PHE A 71 -14.16 -0.90 -2.68
N SER A 72 -13.65 -2.04 -3.13
CA SER A 72 -14.23 -3.33 -2.79
C SER A 72 -13.48 -4.05 -1.67
N HIS A 73 -14.20 -4.83 -0.86
CA HIS A 73 -13.58 -5.69 0.15
C HIS A 73 -12.68 -6.79 -0.47
N THR A 74 -12.97 -7.24 -1.69
CA THR A 74 -12.13 -8.22 -2.40
C THR A 74 -10.78 -7.61 -2.80
N THR A 75 -10.74 -6.30 -3.05
CA THR A 75 -9.50 -5.54 -3.22
C THR A 75 -8.61 -5.65 -1.99
N ILE A 76 -9.17 -5.48 -0.79
CA ILE A 76 -8.43 -5.63 0.48
C ILE A 76 -7.91 -7.05 0.62
N SER A 77 -8.76 -8.05 0.37
CA SER A 77 -8.40 -9.47 0.48
C SER A 77 -7.22 -9.85 -0.43
N ARG A 78 -7.32 -9.54 -1.73
CA ARG A 78 -6.27 -9.84 -2.72
C ARG A 78 -4.98 -9.09 -2.42
N PHE A 79 -5.09 -7.80 -2.05
CA PHE A 79 -3.94 -6.99 -1.71
C PHE A 79 -3.22 -7.52 -0.47
N LEU A 80 -3.98 -7.86 0.59
CA LEU A 80 -3.40 -8.39 1.83
C LEU A 80 -2.68 -9.72 1.62
N GLN A 81 -3.20 -10.61 0.76
CA GLN A 81 -2.54 -11.86 0.40
C GLN A 81 -1.18 -11.61 -0.27
N LYS A 82 -1.12 -10.71 -1.26
CA LYS A 82 0.14 -10.31 -1.89
C LYS A 82 1.09 -9.66 -0.88
N LEU A 83 0.56 -8.81 -0.01
CA LEU A 83 1.37 -8.11 0.98
C LEU A 83 2.03 -9.06 2.00
N TYR A 84 1.36 -10.17 2.36
CA TYR A 84 1.98 -11.23 3.15
C TYR A 84 3.09 -11.97 2.41
N GLN A 85 3.00 -12.11 1.09
CA GLN A 85 4.07 -12.71 0.28
C GLN A 85 5.28 -11.77 0.20
N THR A 86 5.06 -10.45 0.18
CA THR A 86 6.14 -9.45 0.19
C THR A 86 6.73 -9.20 1.57
N LEU A 87 6.10 -9.67 2.65
CA LEU A 87 6.50 -9.42 4.04
C LEU A 87 8.00 -9.66 4.33
N PRO A 88 8.65 -10.74 3.84
CA PRO A 88 10.09 -10.97 4.08
C PRO A 88 10.98 -9.83 3.57
N TYR A 89 10.58 -9.16 2.48
CA TYR A 89 11.29 -7.99 1.97
C TYR A 89 11.02 -6.76 2.83
N LEU A 90 9.76 -6.55 3.22
CA LEU A 90 9.35 -5.37 4.00
C LEU A 90 10.03 -5.31 5.38
N ILE A 91 10.34 -6.46 5.98
CA ILE A 91 11.07 -6.54 7.25
C ILE A 91 12.43 -5.82 7.19
N ARG A 92 13.10 -5.84 6.02
CA ARG A 92 14.40 -5.17 5.82
C ARG A 92 14.32 -3.66 6.02
N TYR A 93 13.15 -3.07 5.78
CA TYR A 93 12.91 -1.64 5.94
C TYR A 93 12.55 -1.24 7.37
N GLY A 94 12.33 -2.19 8.29
CA GLY A 94 11.81 -1.90 9.63
C GLY A 94 12.60 -0.84 10.40
N ALA A 95 13.93 -0.90 10.38
CA ALA A 95 14.78 0.11 11.03
C ALA A 95 14.63 1.50 10.42
N GLN A 96 14.53 1.60 9.09
CA GLN A 96 14.33 2.87 8.39
C GLN A 96 12.92 3.43 8.62
N ILE A 97 11.91 2.55 8.67
CA ILE A 97 10.53 2.92 9.01
C ILE A 97 10.49 3.57 10.38
N ILE A 98 11.11 2.95 11.39
CA ILE A 98 11.16 3.49 12.75
C ILE A 98 11.90 4.83 12.77
N LYS A 99 13.03 4.95 12.07
CA LYS A 99 13.82 6.18 12.00
C LYS A 99 13.05 7.35 11.37
N ASN A 100 12.36 7.10 10.25
CA ASN A 100 11.78 8.17 9.42
C ASN A 100 10.33 8.48 9.80
N PHE A 101 9.58 7.48 10.29
CA PHE A 101 8.14 7.61 10.58
C PHE A 101 7.80 7.33 12.04
N GLY A 102 8.77 6.94 12.86
CA GLY A 102 8.59 6.65 14.28
C GLY A 102 7.95 5.30 14.57
N VAL A 103 7.96 4.91 15.84
CA VAL A 103 7.31 3.69 16.31
C VAL A 103 5.80 3.89 16.30
N THR A 104 5.07 2.97 15.67
CA THR A 104 3.61 2.97 15.70
C THR A 104 3.13 1.74 16.49
N THR A 105 2.57 1.96 17.67
CA THR A 105 1.94 0.91 18.48
C THR A 105 0.55 0.62 17.95
N SER A 106 0.48 -0.19 16.89
CA SER A 106 -0.80 -0.67 16.38
C SER A 106 -1.09 -2.07 16.92
N GLN A 107 -2.07 -2.19 17.80
CA GLN A 107 -2.56 -3.48 18.28
C GLN A 107 -3.32 -4.19 17.16
N VAL A 108 -2.85 -5.37 16.77
CA VAL A 108 -3.64 -6.25 15.89
C VAL A 108 -4.73 -6.89 16.73
N ILE A 109 -5.99 -6.64 16.36
CA ILE A 109 -7.11 -7.28 17.03
C ILE A 109 -7.17 -8.75 16.61
N GLY A 110 -7.13 -9.65 17.60
CA GLY A 110 -7.27 -11.09 17.41
C GLY A 110 -8.63 -11.44 16.79
N ARG A 111 -8.62 -12.29 15.75
CA ARG A 111 -9.84 -12.78 15.10
C ARG A 111 -9.98 -14.27 15.35
N LYS A 112 -11.22 -14.74 15.63
CA LYS A 112 -11.54 -16.15 15.93
C LYS A 112 -10.99 -17.17 14.93
N HIS A 113 -10.84 -16.78 13.65
CA HIS A 113 -10.40 -17.67 12.57
C HIS A 113 -8.89 -17.63 12.27
N ARG A 114 -8.08 -16.85 13.01
CA ARG A 114 -6.63 -16.83 12.80
C ARG A 114 -5.94 -17.83 13.71
N ASP A 115 -5.12 -18.68 13.13
CA ASP A 115 -4.15 -19.46 13.90
C ASP A 115 -3.06 -18.54 14.51
N LYS A 116 -2.28 -19.07 15.45
CA LYS A 116 -1.21 -18.32 16.14
C LYS A 116 -0.14 -17.80 15.17
N SER A 117 0.16 -18.52 14.09
CA SER A 117 1.16 -18.15 13.08
C SER A 117 0.67 -16.98 12.21
N GLN A 118 -0.57 -17.04 11.75
CA GLN A 118 -1.25 -15.97 11.02
C GLN A 118 -1.39 -14.72 11.86
N TYR A 119 -1.68 -14.86 13.16
CA TYR A 119 -1.72 -13.74 14.09
C TYR A 119 -0.35 -13.06 14.21
N LYS A 120 0.74 -13.83 14.36
CA LYS A 120 2.10 -13.29 14.43
C LYS A 120 2.50 -12.59 13.11
N LYS A 121 2.21 -13.18 11.96
CA LYS A 121 2.43 -12.55 10.64
C LYS A 121 1.64 -11.25 10.51
N ALA A 122 0.39 -11.23 10.96
CA ALA A 122 -0.43 -10.04 10.96
C ALA A 122 0.15 -8.94 11.86
N GLN A 123 0.62 -9.29 13.06
CA GLN A 123 1.30 -8.35 13.97
C GLN A 123 2.56 -7.76 13.34
N GLN A 124 3.42 -8.59 12.76
CA GLN A 124 4.63 -8.13 12.08
C GLN A 124 4.30 -7.21 10.91
N LEU A 125 3.36 -7.62 10.05
CA LEU A 125 2.96 -6.82 8.90
C LEU A 125 2.38 -5.47 9.35
N ASN A 126 1.46 -5.50 10.32
CA ASN A 126 0.83 -4.29 10.84
C ASN A 126 1.86 -3.34 11.49
N GLY A 127 2.83 -3.86 12.23
CA GLY A 127 3.92 -3.04 12.79
C GLY A 127 4.75 -2.32 11.73
N LEU A 128 4.88 -2.89 10.53
CA LEU A 128 5.59 -2.26 9.41
C LEU A 128 4.72 -1.24 8.67
N ILE A 129 3.45 -1.55 8.43
CA ILE A 129 2.59 -0.71 7.58
C ILE A 129 1.74 0.31 8.34
N ALA A 130 1.59 0.19 9.66
CA ALA A 130 0.78 1.09 10.49
C ALA A 130 1.10 2.59 10.34
N PRO A 131 2.34 3.03 10.07
CA PRO A 131 2.62 4.44 9.83
C PRO A 131 1.79 5.07 8.71
N VAL A 132 1.32 4.27 7.73
CA VAL A 132 0.41 4.73 6.66
C VAL A 132 -0.88 5.33 7.19
N LEU A 133 -1.31 4.98 8.41
CA LEU A 133 -2.54 5.50 9.00
C LEU A 133 -2.42 6.97 9.42
N ARG A 134 -1.19 7.44 9.70
CA ARG A 134 -0.91 8.84 10.06
C ARG A 134 -0.56 9.69 8.83
N SER A 135 0.22 9.14 7.91
CA SER A 135 0.71 9.86 6.73
C SER A 135 0.60 8.98 5.49
N PRO A 136 -0.62 8.78 4.95
CA PRO A 136 -0.85 7.76 3.93
C PRO A 136 -0.02 7.99 2.65
N PRO A 137 -0.07 9.17 2.01
CA PRO A 137 0.70 9.40 0.78
C PRO A 137 2.20 9.32 1.01
N GLU A 138 2.73 9.99 2.05
CA GLU A 138 4.16 10.11 2.29
C GLU A 138 4.79 8.75 2.59
N PHE A 139 4.22 8.02 3.56
CA PHE A 139 4.72 6.70 3.93
C PHE A 139 4.49 5.68 2.81
N GLY A 140 3.29 5.66 2.22
CA GLY A 140 2.96 4.66 1.21
C GLY A 140 3.80 4.78 -0.05
N ASN A 141 4.09 6.02 -0.50
CA ASN A 141 4.97 6.26 -1.63
C ASN A 141 6.43 5.96 -1.29
N TRP A 142 6.90 6.34 -0.09
CA TRP A 142 8.24 6.01 0.36
C TRP A 142 8.47 4.49 0.38
N LEU A 143 7.55 3.73 0.99
CA LEU A 143 7.67 2.27 1.09
C LEU A 143 7.67 1.62 -0.29
N ALA A 144 6.77 2.05 -1.18
CA ALA A 144 6.71 1.57 -2.56
C ALA A 144 7.99 1.88 -3.34
N TYR A 145 8.58 3.06 -3.15
CA TYR A 145 9.83 3.44 -3.77
C TYR A 145 11.02 2.60 -3.27
N GLN A 146 11.13 2.38 -1.95
CA GLN A 146 12.20 1.52 -1.41
C GLN A 146 12.10 0.09 -1.95
N TYR A 147 10.89 -0.48 -1.96
CA TYR A 147 10.67 -1.81 -2.49
C TYR A 147 11.00 -1.89 -3.99
N TRP A 148 10.59 -0.90 -4.79
CA TRP A 148 10.93 -0.83 -6.21
C TRP A 148 12.44 -0.75 -6.43
N LYS A 149 13.13 0.13 -5.70
CA LYS A 149 14.58 0.33 -5.82
C LYS A 149 15.36 -0.96 -5.57
N ASP A 150 14.91 -1.78 -4.63
CA ASP A 150 15.62 -3.01 -4.25
C ASP A 150 15.25 -4.21 -5.12
N THR A 151 14.01 -4.27 -5.61
CA THR A 151 13.47 -5.48 -6.26
C THR A 151 13.18 -5.30 -7.75
N ASN A 152 13.20 -4.06 -8.25
CA ASN A 152 12.65 -3.67 -9.56
C ASN A 152 11.20 -4.18 -9.79
N ASN A 153 10.45 -4.37 -8.70
CA ASN A 153 9.07 -4.81 -8.70
C ASN A 153 8.20 -3.84 -7.90
N PHE A 154 6.93 -3.73 -8.27
CA PHE A 154 5.97 -2.96 -7.47
C PHE A 154 5.46 -3.83 -6.30
N ILE A 155 5.05 -3.20 -5.20
CA ILE A 155 4.53 -3.91 -4.00
C ILE A 155 3.28 -4.79 -4.27
N VAL A 156 2.77 -4.82 -5.51
CA VAL A 156 1.62 -5.63 -6.00
C VAL A 156 1.62 -5.83 -7.51
#